data_AF-A0A4R2IIN5-F1
#
_entry.id   AF-A0A4R2IIN5-F1
#
_cell.length_a   1.000
_cell.length_b   1.000
_cell.length_c   1.000
_cell.angle_alpha   90.00
_cell.angle_beta   90.00
_cell.angle_gamma   90.00
#
_symmetry.space_group_name_H-M   'P 1'
#
loop_
_entity.id
_entity.type
_entity.pdbx_description
1 polymer ?
#
loop_
_entity_poly.entity_id
_entity_poly.type
_entity_poly.pdbx_seq_one_letter_code
_entity_poly.pdbx_strand_id
1 'polypeptide(L)'
;MTDMHLVQSPPRQRSATVGLTEAVIDLSAERDTTVALVPLGYADGIPRVAVRRASVLCRGVRMPVIGRIAMDQFVVDAGDVPVEPGEPVTIFGDGTNGEPTAEDWADWAGTIPHEIYCGIGPRVQRRFEEAGR
;
A
#
# COMPACT_ATOMS: atom_id res chain seq x y z
N MET A 1 5.15 -23.80 29.98
CA MET A 1 6.26 -24.37 29.19
C MET A 1 5.59 -25.14 28.07
N THR A 2 5.26 -24.45 26.98
CA THR A 2 4.47 -25.01 25.88
C THR A 2 5.08 -24.50 24.59
N ASP A 3 5.64 -25.44 23.84
CA ASP A 3 6.32 -25.27 22.58
C ASP A 3 5.39 -24.74 21.48
N MET A 4 5.91 -23.80 20.70
CA MET A 4 5.25 -23.16 19.57
C MET A 4 5.97 -23.60 18.30
N HIS A 5 5.44 -24.62 17.64
CA HIS A 5 5.86 -25.01 16.29
C HIS A 5 5.00 -24.29 15.26
N LEU A 6 5.63 -23.47 14.41
CA LEU A 6 4.97 -22.78 13.30
C LEU A 6 5.21 -23.60 12.01
N VAL A 7 4.12 -24.16 11.47
CA VAL A 7 4.06 -24.76 10.12
C VAL A 7 3.34 -23.77 9.21
N GLN A 8 3.91 -23.51 8.03
CA GLN A 8 3.42 -22.60 6.99
C GLN A 8 2.03 -22.98 6.44
N SER A 9 1.18 -21.98 6.21
CA SER A 9 0.44 -21.70 4.95
C SER A 9 -0.47 -20.46 5.12
N PRO A 10 -0.51 -19.49 4.19
CA PRO A 10 -1.16 -18.18 4.42
C PRO A 10 -2.65 -18.18 4.01
N PRO A 11 -3.55 -17.52 4.77
CA PRO A 11 -4.86 -17.11 4.26
C PRO A 11 -4.89 -15.61 3.88
N ARG A 12 -5.64 -15.34 2.81
CA ARG A 12 -5.93 -14.07 2.10
C ARG A 12 -5.84 -12.77 2.92
N GLN A 13 -4.76 -12.00 2.70
CA GLN A 13 -4.70 -10.56 2.96
C GLN A 13 -5.66 -9.80 2.01
N ARG A 14 -6.54 -8.95 2.55
CA ARG A 14 -7.35 -8.01 1.75
C ARG A 14 -6.68 -6.65 1.68
N SER A 15 -5.89 -6.54 0.64
CA SER A 15 -5.45 -5.36 -0.10
C SER A 15 -6.40 -4.16 -0.26
N ALA A 16 -5.82 -2.97 -0.41
CA ALA A 16 -6.50 -1.82 -1.02
C ALA A 16 -6.79 -2.12 -2.50
N THR A 17 -7.92 -1.66 -3.03
CA THR A 17 -8.37 -2.00 -4.39
C THR A 17 -8.11 -0.84 -5.35
N VAL A 18 -7.48 -1.09 -6.51
CA VAL A 18 -7.31 -0.07 -7.56
C VAL A 18 -8.67 0.44 -8.05
N GLY A 19 -8.83 1.75 -8.13
CA GLY A 19 -9.87 2.44 -8.89
C GLY A 19 -9.28 3.14 -10.12
N LEU A 20 -10.05 3.26 -11.19
CA LEU A 20 -9.72 4.14 -12.32
C LEU A 20 -10.76 5.25 -12.31
N THR A 21 -10.42 6.41 -11.73
CA THR A 21 -11.27 7.60 -11.76
C THR A 21 -10.51 8.76 -12.39
N GLU A 22 -11.22 9.68 -13.05
CA GLU A 22 -10.67 10.97 -13.46
C GLU A 22 -10.45 11.84 -12.22
N ALA A 23 -9.38 11.57 -11.48
CA ALA A 23 -8.91 12.48 -10.47
C ALA A 23 -8.14 13.62 -11.16
N VAL A 24 -8.51 14.87 -10.88
CA VAL A 24 -7.75 16.06 -11.33
C VAL A 24 -6.41 16.05 -10.60
N ILE A 25 -5.42 15.39 -11.18
CA ILE A 25 -4.06 15.30 -10.66
C ILE A 25 -3.15 15.86 -11.74
N ASP A 26 -2.54 16.99 -11.43
CA ASP A 26 -1.48 17.60 -12.25
C ASP A 26 -0.24 16.70 -12.19
N LEU A 27 -0.23 15.68 -13.04
CA LEU A 27 0.85 14.71 -13.27
C LEU A 27 1.30 14.87 -14.72
N SER A 28 2.56 15.24 -14.93
CA SER A 28 3.20 15.17 -16.24
C SER A 28 4.06 13.91 -16.29
N ALA A 29 3.81 13.04 -17.26
CA ALA A 29 4.61 11.85 -17.50
C ALA A 29 5.52 12.08 -18.71
N GLU A 30 6.78 11.67 -18.61
CA GLU A 30 7.75 11.78 -19.72
C GLU A 30 7.50 10.72 -20.82
N ARG A 31 6.68 9.71 -20.52
CA ARG A 31 6.30 8.61 -21.41
C ARG A 31 4.87 8.16 -21.12
N ASP A 32 4.25 7.51 -22.11
CA ASP A 32 2.98 6.81 -21.91
C ASP A 32 3.13 5.78 -20.79
N THR A 33 2.17 5.78 -19.87
CA THR A 33 2.17 4.87 -18.73
C THR A 33 0.76 4.61 -18.22
N THR A 34 0.54 3.45 -17.60
CA THR A 34 -0.70 3.15 -16.89
C THR A 34 -0.60 3.68 -15.47
N VAL A 35 -1.65 4.38 -15.02
CA VAL A 35 -1.75 4.87 -13.64
C VAL A 35 -2.93 4.20 -12.94
N ALA A 36 -2.75 3.92 -11.66
CA ALA A 36 -3.76 3.30 -10.80
C ALA A 36 -4.03 4.18 -9.59
N LEU A 37 -5.30 4.39 -9.25
CA LEU A 37 -5.70 5.12 -8.07
C LEU A 37 -5.93 4.16 -6.90
N VAL A 38 -5.30 4.44 -5.77
CA VAL A 38 -5.48 3.70 -4.52
C VAL A 38 -6.38 4.52 -3.60
N PRO A 39 -7.54 4.00 -3.16
CA PRO A 39 -8.52 4.71 -2.34
C PRO A 39 -8.14 4.69 -0.86
N LEU A 40 -6.90 5.11 -0.58
CA LEU A 40 -6.39 5.38 0.75
C LEU A 40 -5.60 6.68 0.69
N GLY A 41 -5.69 7.51 1.71
CA GLY A 41 -4.93 8.75 1.77
C GLY A 41 -4.39 9.05 3.15
N TYR A 42 -3.97 10.30 3.36
CA TYR A 42 -3.39 10.69 4.64
C TYR A 42 -4.39 10.62 5.81
N ALA A 43 -5.70 10.67 5.55
CA ALA A 43 -6.71 10.49 6.59
C ALA A 43 -6.87 9.02 7.03
N ASP A 44 -6.32 8.09 6.25
CA ASP A 44 -6.28 6.66 6.55
C ASP A 44 -4.93 6.24 7.19
N GLY A 45 -3.98 7.16 7.27
CA GLY A 45 -2.66 6.95 7.88
C GLY A 45 -1.50 6.90 6.90
N ILE A 46 -1.73 7.13 5.59
CA ILE A 46 -0.66 7.13 4.59
C ILE A 46 0.21 8.40 4.75
N PRO A 47 1.52 8.30 5.04
CA PRO A 47 2.36 9.48 5.26
C PRO A 47 2.51 10.34 4.00
N ARG A 48 1.91 11.54 4.01
CA ARG A 48 1.92 12.45 2.85
C ARG A 48 3.32 12.80 2.35
N VAL A 49 4.30 12.82 3.24
CA VAL A 49 5.71 13.13 2.94
C VAL A 49 6.43 12.03 2.15
N ALA A 50 5.87 10.82 2.08
CA ALA A 50 6.51 9.67 1.44
C ALA A 50 6.34 9.62 -0.10
N VAL A 51 5.55 10.52 -0.69
CA VAL A 51 5.02 10.43 -2.07
C VAL A 51 6.03 10.26 -3.21
N ARG A 52 7.31 10.57 -3.01
CA ARG A 52 8.35 10.41 -4.06
C ARG A 52 9.31 9.23 -3.83
N ARG A 53 9.16 8.54 -2.71
CA ARG A 53 10.01 7.41 -2.31
C ARG A 53 9.19 6.14 -2.14
N ALA A 54 7.92 6.30 -1.79
CA ALA A 54 7.04 5.19 -1.54
C ALA A 54 6.70 4.40 -2.78
N SER A 55 6.48 3.11 -2.55
CA SER A 55 5.91 2.18 -3.51
C SER A 55 4.91 1.30 -2.79
N VAL A 56 4.04 0.66 -3.57
CA VAL A 56 3.11 -0.38 -3.12
C VAL A 56 3.35 -1.65 -3.93
N LEU A 57 2.81 -2.79 -3.50
CA LEU A 57 2.83 -4.02 -4.29
C LEU A 57 1.46 -4.28 -4.92
N CYS A 58 1.41 -4.50 -6.23
CA CYS A 58 0.21 -4.98 -6.93
C CYS A 58 0.64 -6.02 -7.96
N ARG A 59 -0.06 -7.16 -8.02
CA ARG A 59 0.28 -8.29 -8.92
C ARG A 59 1.76 -8.74 -8.84
N GLY A 60 2.36 -8.67 -7.65
CA GLY A 60 3.77 -9.03 -7.44
C GLY A 60 4.79 -8.00 -7.95
N VAL A 61 4.33 -6.83 -8.38
CA VAL A 61 5.18 -5.75 -8.91
C VAL A 61 5.12 -4.53 -8.00
N ARG A 62 6.29 -3.95 -7.69
CA ARG A 62 6.40 -2.68 -6.96
C ARG A 62 6.02 -1.52 -7.87
N MET A 63 4.97 -0.79 -7.49
CA MET A 63 4.48 0.38 -8.22
C MET A 63 4.81 1.64 -7.40
N PRO A 64 5.62 2.58 -7.91
CA PRO A 64 5.95 3.78 -7.18
C PRO A 64 4.73 4.69 -7.04
N VAL A 65 4.61 5.32 -5.88
CA VAL A 65 3.65 6.41 -5.68
C VAL A 65 4.10 7.60 -6.52
N ILE A 66 3.16 8.22 -7.22
CA ILE A 66 3.41 9.41 -8.05
C ILE A 66 2.49 10.56 -7.65
N GLY A 67 2.97 11.79 -7.85
CA GLY A 67 2.17 13.00 -7.64
C GLY A 67 2.03 13.37 -6.16
N ARG A 68 0.80 13.30 -5.63
CA ARG A 68 0.44 13.72 -4.26
C ARG A 68 -0.36 12.63 -3.56
N ILE A 69 -0.08 12.41 -2.29
CA ILE A 69 -0.99 11.69 -1.39
C ILE A 69 -2.04 12.70 -0.91
N ALA A 70 -3.27 12.52 -1.36
CA ALA A 70 -4.44 13.32 -0.97
C ALA A 70 -5.07 12.75 0.31
N MET A 71 -6.20 13.33 0.73
CA MET A 71 -6.87 12.96 1.97
C MET A 71 -7.33 11.50 1.97
N ASP A 72 -7.90 11.06 0.86
CA ASP A 72 -8.58 9.76 0.74
C ASP A 72 -8.04 8.90 -0.41
N GLN A 73 -7.01 9.38 -1.11
CA GLN A 73 -6.45 8.66 -2.26
C GLN A 73 -5.00 9.07 -2.59
N PHE A 74 -4.29 8.19 -3.29
CA PHE A 74 -3.05 8.51 -4.00
C PHE A 74 -2.98 7.71 -5.31
N VAL A 75 -2.02 8.06 -6.17
CA VAL A 75 -1.81 7.38 -7.46
C VAL A 75 -0.48 6.66 -7.48
N VAL A 76 -0.45 5.53 -8.17
CA VAL A 76 0.76 4.76 -8.44
C VAL A 76 0.96 4.59 -9.94
N ASP A 77 2.23 4.54 -10.34
CA ASP A 77 2.61 4.23 -11.72
C ASP A 77 2.68 2.71 -11.89
N ALA A 78 1.79 2.15 -12.70
CA ALA A 78 1.73 0.73 -13.01
C ALA A 78 2.57 0.38 -14.26
N GLY A 79 3.06 1.35 -15.03
CA GLY A 79 3.81 1.08 -16.26
C GLY A 79 3.00 0.26 -17.25
N ASP A 80 3.59 -0.84 -17.70
CA ASP A 80 2.97 -1.83 -18.60
C ASP A 80 2.23 -2.94 -17.85
N VAL A 81 2.13 -2.89 -16.52
CA VAL A 81 1.43 -3.92 -15.74
C VAL A 81 -0.07 -3.80 -15.97
N PRO A 82 -0.76 -4.86 -16.44
CA PRO A 82 -2.20 -4.83 -16.67
C PRO A 82 -2.95 -4.88 -15.34
N VAL A 83 -3.20 -3.71 -14.77
CA VAL A 83 -4.01 -3.53 -13.57
C VAL A 83 -5.47 -3.28 -13.93
N GLU A 84 -6.37 -3.92 -13.20
CA GLU A 84 -7.82 -3.75 -13.36
C GLU A 84 -8.43 -3.11 -12.10
N PRO A 85 -9.54 -2.36 -12.22
CA PRO A 85 -10.31 -1.96 -11.06
C PRO A 85 -10.75 -3.18 -10.26
N GLY A 86 -10.55 -3.18 -8.94
CA GLY A 86 -10.75 -4.38 -8.12
C GLY A 86 -9.46 -4.94 -7.56
N GLU A 87 -8.34 -4.74 -8.27
CA GLU A 87 -7.10 -5.46 -7.99
C GLU A 87 -6.50 -5.15 -6.61
N PRO A 88 -6.08 -6.20 -5.88
CA PRO A 88 -5.30 -6.09 -4.67
C PRO A 88 -4.00 -5.29 -4.77
N VAL A 89 -3.88 -4.27 -3.93
CA VAL A 89 -2.68 -3.51 -3.59
C VAL A 89 -2.30 -3.73 -2.12
N THR A 90 -1.07 -4.14 -1.87
CA THR A 90 -0.47 -4.20 -0.53
C THR A 90 0.32 -2.92 -0.26
N ILE A 91 -0.13 -2.16 0.74
CA ILE A 91 0.54 -0.93 1.20
C ILE A 91 1.82 -1.29 1.93
N PHE A 92 1.73 -2.13 2.95
CA PHE A 92 2.87 -2.79 3.56
C PHE A 92 2.48 -4.15 4.15
N GLY A 93 3.45 -5.04 4.30
CA GLY A 93 3.32 -6.36 4.90
C GLY A 93 4.60 -6.74 5.65
N ASP A 94 4.95 -8.03 5.62
CA ASP A 94 6.15 -8.56 6.28
C ASP A 94 7.36 -8.62 5.33
N GLY A 95 7.15 -8.32 4.04
CA GLY A 95 8.19 -8.26 3.02
C GLY A 95 8.50 -9.60 2.36
N THR A 96 7.83 -10.69 2.76
CA THR A 96 8.11 -12.04 2.26
C THR A 96 7.75 -12.23 0.79
N ASN A 97 6.78 -11.46 0.27
CA ASN A 97 6.37 -11.49 -1.14
C ASN A 97 6.87 -10.26 -1.91
N GLY A 98 7.85 -9.56 -1.35
CA GLY A 98 8.42 -8.35 -1.93
C GLY A 98 7.58 -7.11 -1.73
N GLU A 99 6.52 -7.12 -0.91
CA GLU A 99 5.77 -5.93 -0.53
C GLU A 99 6.56 -4.97 0.36
N PRO A 100 6.20 -3.67 0.42
CA PRO A 100 6.84 -2.74 1.36
C PRO A 100 6.69 -3.20 2.79
N THR A 101 7.65 -2.89 3.65
CA THR A 101 7.51 -3.09 5.10
C THR A 101 7.09 -1.79 5.78
N ALA A 102 6.68 -1.86 7.05
CA ALA A 102 6.48 -0.64 7.84
C ALA A 102 7.79 0.13 8.04
N GLU A 103 8.93 -0.54 7.99
CA GLU A 103 10.26 0.09 8.03
C GLU A 103 10.55 0.86 6.74
N ASP A 104 10.23 0.29 5.57
CA ASP A 104 10.33 1.02 4.29
C ASP A 104 9.51 2.31 4.33
N TRP A 105 8.26 2.23 4.82
CA TRP A 105 7.40 3.41 4.94
C TRP A 105 7.91 4.43 5.95
N ALA A 106 8.51 3.98 7.05
CA ALA A 106 9.12 4.85 8.04
C ALA A 106 10.32 5.60 7.42
N ASP A 107 11.20 4.90 6.71
CA ASP A 107 12.36 5.48 6.03
C ASP A 107 11.95 6.49 4.95
N TRP A 108 10.92 6.16 4.16
CA TRP A 108 10.38 7.09 3.15
C TRP A 108 9.77 8.34 3.77
N ALA A 109 9.16 8.20 4.95
CA ALA A 109 8.55 9.31 5.68
C ALA A 109 9.51 10.05 6.61
N GLY A 110 10.71 9.53 6.85
CA GLY A 110 11.68 10.10 7.79
C GLY A 110 11.27 9.95 9.25
N THR A 111 10.69 8.80 9.61
CA THR A 111 10.19 8.49 10.94
C THR A 111 10.56 7.06 11.37
N ILE A 112 9.91 6.52 12.42
CA ILE A 112 10.05 5.17 12.94
C ILE A 112 8.82 4.30 12.63
N PRO A 113 8.96 2.96 12.55
CA PRO A 113 7.84 2.05 12.22
C PRO A 113 6.61 2.20 13.13
N HIS A 114 6.82 2.54 14.41
CA HIS A 114 5.73 2.74 15.36
C HIS A 114 4.77 3.85 14.93
N GLU A 115 5.27 4.92 14.30
CA GLU A 115 4.41 5.99 13.79
C GLU A 115 3.59 5.52 12.58
N ILE A 116 4.12 4.60 11.77
CA ILE A 116 3.37 3.99 10.66
C ILE A 116 2.21 3.15 11.20
N TYR A 117 2.46 2.28 12.18
CA TYR A 117 1.42 1.45 12.79
C TYR A 117 0.35 2.27 13.53
N CYS A 118 0.79 3.23 14.36
CA CYS A 118 -0.11 4.08 15.14
C CYS A 118 -0.84 5.10 14.27
N GLY A 119 -0.31 5.45 13.10
CA GLY A 119 -0.91 6.38 12.15
C GLY A 119 -2.15 5.82 11.45
N ILE A 120 -2.35 4.48 11.44
CA ILE A 120 -3.50 3.86 10.78
C ILE A 120 -4.80 4.28 11.47
N GLY A 121 -5.58 5.10 10.77
CA GLY A 121 -6.77 5.75 11.30
C GLY A 121 -7.96 4.80 11.52
N PRO A 122 -9.05 5.30 12.13
CA PRO A 122 -10.27 4.52 12.37
C PRO A 122 -11.06 4.19 11.09
N ARG A 123 -10.79 4.90 9.98
CA ARG A 123 -11.40 4.62 8.66
C ARG A 123 -10.96 3.28 8.08
N VAL A 124 -9.77 2.81 8.47
CA VAL A 124 -9.24 1.52 8.05
C VAL A 124 -9.87 0.41 8.89
N GLN A 125 -10.61 -0.47 8.21
CA GLN A 125 -11.21 -1.64 8.83
C GLN A 125 -10.13 -2.61 9.31
N ARG A 126 -10.23 -3.01 10.57
CA ARG A 126 -9.32 -3.98 11.19
C ARG A 126 -9.98 -5.35 11.17
N ARG A 127 -9.34 -6.30 10.50
CA ARG A 127 -9.71 -7.71 10.55
C ARG A 127 -8.71 -8.41 11.46
N PHE A 128 -9.24 -9.04 12.50
CA PHE A 128 -8.44 -9.90 13.37
C PHE A 128 -8.63 -11.32 12.88
N GLU A 129 -7.52 -11.98 12.57
CA GLU A 129 -7.51 -13.40 12.27
C GLU A 129 -7.15 -14.10 13.57
N GLU A 130 -8.04 -14.99 14.05
CA GLU A 130 -7.65 -15.92 15.10
C GLU A 130 -6.47 -16.73 14.55
N ALA A 131 -5.46 -16.98 15.36
CA ALA A 131 -4.42 -17.91 14.97
C ALA A 131 -5.07 -19.29 14.70
N GLY A 132 -5.34 -19.59 13.42
CA GLY A 132 -5.84 -20.89 12.96
C GLY A 132 -7.32 -21.02 12.62
N ARG A 133 -7.94 -20.09 11.87
CA ARG A 133 -9.20 -20.37 11.12
C ARG A 133 -9.21 -19.80 9.71
#